data_AF-A0A4Q8LTJ3-F1
#
_entry.id   AF-A0A4Q8LTJ3-F1
#
_cell.length_a   1.000
_cell.length_b   1.000
_cell.length_c   1.000
_cell.angle_alpha   90.00
_cell.angle_beta   90.00
_cell.angle_gamma   90.00
#
_symmetry.space_group_name_H-M   'P 1'
#
loop_
_entity.id
_entity.type
_entity.pdbx_description
1 polymer ?
#
loop_
_entity_poly.entity_id
_entity_poly.type
_entity_poly.pdbx_seq_one_letter_code
_entity_poly.pdbx_strand_id
1 'polypeptide(L)'
;MTETSAIGGWLLFLDWVIRLAALAWIPSRTTPAAARSWLLLVGFVPLLGLPLYLLFGHPWLSRERIRRQAEASQMIRDEQKPLVQLRWHPTGDGADTEMVPLVERLGDFMPTHGNAVTLLDDYEGSLRALLEDIASARDRVHLLYYLMFDDQVGDLVCEALLQAAARGVQCRLMLDAVGAKRGLRAYTARLRAGGVQVQELLPGGLRWRRSGRIDLRNHRKIAVIDNRAAYVGSQNLADAGAFVRGYPNRELVARVEGPAVSHLEAVFASDWYLETGQRLEVIATTPVRDANVAAQLLPSGPAYPFSNARDMVCALIHLAQQKLVMVTPYFVPDDATLSALRIAALSGVDTQLILSASNNQTLTAWAQESYYGELLASGVKIAHYRPHFLHAKHMSVDDSIALVGSMNLDIRSFALNAEVGMLCYDADVVASMRRIEAGYLAQAEQLTLERWNRRPAWKRSREGIARLADSFI
;
A
#
# COMPACT_ATOMS: atom_id res chain seq x y z
N MET A 1 11.32 36.69 46.25
CA MET A 1 10.25 35.66 46.23
C MET A 1 9.07 36.02 45.29
N THR A 2 9.13 37.09 44.49
CA THR A 2 7.98 37.60 43.71
C THR A 2 8.05 37.28 42.20
N GLU A 3 9.23 37.19 41.60
CA GLU A 3 9.37 36.90 40.17
C GLU A 3 9.18 35.41 39.84
N THR A 4 9.74 34.51 40.66
CA THR A 4 9.60 33.06 40.50
C THR A 4 8.15 32.59 40.66
N SER A 5 7.37 33.22 41.54
CA SER A 5 5.93 32.94 41.69
C SER A 5 5.11 33.41 40.48
N ALA A 6 5.50 34.53 39.86
CA ALA A 6 4.82 35.03 38.67
C ALA A 6 5.06 34.11 37.46
N ILE A 7 6.29 33.65 37.26
CA ILE A 7 6.64 32.69 36.19
C ILE A 7 5.87 31.38 36.37
N GLY A 8 5.79 30.85 37.60
CA GLY A 8 5.03 29.62 37.88
C GLY A 8 3.53 29.76 37.57
N GLY A 9 2.94 30.91 37.91
CA GLY A 9 1.53 31.19 37.59
C GLY A 9 1.26 31.25 36.08
N TRP A 10 2.15 31.89 35.31
CA TRP A 10 2.05 31.95 33.84
C TRP A 10 2.19 30.57 33.19
N LEU A 11 3.12 29.75 33.66
CA LEU A 11 3.29 28.38 33.16
C LEU A 11 2.04 27.52 33.42
N LEU A 12 1.47 27.60 34.63
CA LEU A 12 0.23 26.88 34.96
C LEU A 12 -0.96 27.37 34.13
N PHE A 13 -1.08 28.68 33.91
CA PHE A 13 -2.12 29.23 33.03
C PHE A 13 -1.97 28.72 31.60
N LEU A 14 -0.75 28.77 31.04
CA LEU A 14 -0.46 28.26 29.70
C LEU A 14 -0.77 26.76 29.57
N ASP A 15 -0.43 25.97 30.59
CA ASP A 15 -0.71 24.54 30.68
C ASP A 15 -2.22 24.24 30.53
N TRP A 16 -3.06 24.96 31.27
CA TRP A 16 -4.51 24.84 31.19
C TRP A 16 -5.10 25.33 29.86
N VAL A 17 -4.57 26.43 29.31
CA VAL A 17 -4.98 26.91 27.98
C VAL A 17 -4.69 25.86 26.92
N ILE A 18 -3.53 25.21 26.95
CA ILE A 18 -3.18 24.12 26.02
C ILE A 18 -4.17 22.96 26.15
N ARG A 19 -4.50 22.52 27.36
CA ARG A 19 -5.45 21.41 27.59
C ARG A 19 -6.85 21.71 27.08
N LEU A 20 -7.38 22.90 27.40
CA LEU A 20 -8.73 23.30 26.96
C LEU A 20 -8.79 23.49 25.45
N ALA A 21 -7.77 24.10 24.85
CA ALA A 21 -7.67 24.23 23.41
C ALA A 21 -7.56 22.86 22.73
N ALA A 22 -6.76 21.94 23.28
CA ALA A 22 -6.65 20.58 22.77
C ALA A 22 -7.98 19.82 22.86
N LEU A 23 -8.71 19.94 23.97
CA LEU A 23 -10.03 19.32 24.14
C LEU A 23 -11.06 19.80 23.11
N ALA A 24 -11.04 21.10 22.77
CA ALA A 24 -11.92 21.65 21.75
C ALA A 24 -11.47 21.30 20.32
N TRP A 25 -10.16 21.24 20.07
CA TRP A 25 -9.60 21.11 18.73
C TRP A 25 -9.43 19.66 18.26
N ILE A 26 -8.79 18.81 19.07
CA ILE A 26 -8.34 17.47 18.68
C ILE A 26 -9.51 16.55 18.25
N PRO A 27 -10.65 16.47 18.98
CA PRO A 27 -11.74 15.58 18.61
C PRO A 27 -12.41 15.93 17.28
N SER A 28 -12.37 17.20 16.87
CA SER A 28 -12.98 17.65 15.60
C SER A 28 -12.15 17.32 14.36
N ARG A 29 -10.92 16.83 14.56
CA ARG A 29 -9.91 16.67 13.52
C ARG A 29 -9.44 15.23 13.39
N THR A 30 -9.55 14.42 14.44
CA THR A 30 -8.99 13.07 14.47
C THR A 30 -10.05 12.04 14.79
N THR A 31 -9.80 10.77 14.46
CA THR A 31 -10.70 9.68 14.84
C THR A 31 -10.86 9.61 16.36
N PRO A 32 -12.00 9.13 16.89
CA PRO A 32 -12.19 9.06 18.35
C PRO A 32 -11.11 8.29 19.09
N ALA A 33 -10.52 7.26 18.47
CA ALA A 33 -9.39 6.52 19.04
C ALA A 33 -8.13 7.39 19.12
N ALA A 34 -7.70 7.99 18.00
CA ALA A 34 -6.53 8.88 17.97
C ALA A 34 -6.71 10.10 18.88
N ALA A 35 -7.92 10.68 18.90
CA ALA A 35 -8.25 11.83 19.75
C ALA A 35 -8.02 11.51 21.22
N ARG A 36 -8.44 10.33 21.70
CA ARG A 36 -8.21 9.90 23.09
C ARG A 36 -6.72 9.79 23.40
N SER A 37 -5.93 9.16 22.53
CA SER A 37 -4.47 9.03 22.73
C SER A 37 -3.77 10.39 22.78
N TRP A 38 -4.13 11.31 21.87
CA TRP A 38 -3.56 12.66 21.86
C TRP A 38 -4.01 13.51 23.03
N LEU A 39 -5.27 13.43 23.44
CA LEU A 39 -5.78 14.13 24.63
C LEU A 39 -5.13 13.60 25.91
N LEU A 40 -4.84 12.30 26.00
CA LEU A 40 -4.08 11.74 27.12
C LEU A 40 -2.64 12.26 27.13
N LEU A 41 -1.95 12.25 25.99
CA LEU A 41 -0.57 12.76 25.91
C LEU A 41 -0.50 14.26 26.26
N VAL A 42 -1.38 15.07 25.68
CA VAL A 42 -1.49 16.51 26.00
C VAL A 42 -1.95 16.71 27.45
N GLY A 43 -2.79 15.82 27.97
CA GLY A 43 -3.22 15.84 29.37
C GLY A 43 -2.10 15.53 30.37
N PHE A 44 -1.17 14.63 30.07
CA PHE A 44 -0.07 14.35 31.01
C PHE A 44 1.14 15.27 30.80
N VAL A 45 1.43 15.65 29.55
CA VAL A 45 2.64 16.41 29.19
C VAL A 45 2.31 17.48 28.14
N PRO A 46 1.51 18.52 28.43
CA PRO A 46 0.98 19.44 27.42
C PRO A 46 2.03 20.21 26.62
N LEU A 47 3.12 20.64 27.27
CA LEU A 47 4.22 21.37 26.61
C LEU A 47 4.94 20.54 25.53
N LEU A 48 4.95 19.21 25.66
CA LEU A 48 5.50 18.29 24.66
C LEU A 48 4.42 17.70 23.75
N GLY A 49 3.27 17.35 24.32
CA GLY A 49 2.15 16.70 23.66
C GLY A 49 1.52 17.57 22.59
N LEU A 50 1.38 18.88 22.81
CA LEU A 50 0.83 19.78 21.80
C LEU A 50 1.75 19.90 20.57
N PRO A 51 3.06 20.19 20.69
CA PRO A 51 3.97 20.14 19.55
C PRO A 51 3.95 18.80 18.80
N LEU A 52 3.95 17.68 19.53
CA LEU A 52 3.85 16.36 18.90
C LEU A 52 2.52 16.18 18.15
N TYR A 53 1.40 16.62 18.72
CA TYR A 53 0.09 16.60 18.05
C TYR A 53 0.08 17.47 16.79
N LEU A 54 0.69 18.66 16.84
CA LEU A 54 0.75 19.53 15.68
C LEU A 54 1.63 18.96 14.56
N LEU A 55 2.63 18.13 14.90
CA LEU A 55 3.50 17.46 13.94
C LEU A 55 2.93 16.13 13.41
N PHE A 56 2.18 15.39 14.23
CA PHE A 56 1.81 14.00 13.95
C PHE A 56 0.33 13.65 14.21
N GLY A 57 -0.45 14.58 14.73
CA GLY A 57 -1.80 14.29 15.20
C GLY A 57 -2.85 14.20 14.10
N HIS A 58 -2.67 14.96 13.02
CA HIS A 58 -3.61 15.01 11.92
C HIS A 58 -2.87 14.80 10.59
N PRO A 59 -3.32 13.93 9.67
CA PRO A 59 -2.78 13.92 8.32
C PRO A 59 -3.24 15.19 7.59
N TRP A 60 -2.34 16.16 7.39
CA TRP A 60 -2.64 17.33 6.57
C TRP A 60 -1.93 17.24 5.21
N LEU A 61 -2.62 17.74 4.19
CA LEU A 61 -2.07 18.01 2.87
C LEU A 61 -2.11 19.51 2.61
N SER A 62 -1.13 20.02 1.87
CA SER A 62 -1.16 21.41 1.40
C SER A 62 -2.38 21.61 0.49
N ARG A 63 -2.97 22.82 0.49
CA ARG A 63 -4.09 23.16 -0.40
C ARG A 63 -3.73 22.93 -1.88
N GLU A 64 -2.48 23.20 -2.25
CA GLU A 64 -1.94 22.93 -3.58
C GLU A 64 -2.01 21.44 -3.93
N ARG A 65 -1.61 20.56 -3.00
CA ARG A 65 -1.61 19.12 -3.24
C ARG A 65 -3.02 18.54 -3.34
N ILE A 66 -3.95 19.05 -2.53
CA ILE A 66 -5.38 18.71 -2.63
C ILE A 66 -5.92 19.14 -4.01
N ARG A 67 -5.61 20.36 -4.47
CA ARG A 67 -6.01 20.83 -5.79
C ARG A 67 -5.44 19.95 -6.91
N ARG A 68 -4.12 19.68 -6.88
CA ARG A 68 -3.47 18.84 -7.86
C ARG A 68 -4.02 17.42 -7.88
N GLN A 69 -4.40 16.87 -6.72
CA GLN A 69 -5.05 15.56 -6.65
C GLN A 69 -6.41 15.59 -7.36
N ALA A 70 -7.24 16.60 -7.11
CA ALA A 70 -8.54 16.71 -7.79
C ALA A 70 -8.38 16.86 -9.31
N GLU A 71 -7.37 17.62 -9.75
CA GLU A 71 -7.00 17.75 -11.16
C GLU A 71 -6.49 16.42 -11.74
N ALA A 72 -5.66 15.67 -11.01
CA ALA A 72 -5.15 14.38 -11.44
C ALA A 72 -6.26 13.32 -11.54
N SER A 73 -7.21 13.30 -10.60
CA SER A 73 -8.44 12.49 -10.71
C SER A 73 -9.25 12.83 -11.96
N GLN A 74 -9.33 14.12 -12.34
CA GLN A 74 -9.97 14.50 -13.59
C GLN A 74 -9.18 14.02 -14.82
N MET A 75 -7.85 14.09 -14.79
CA MET A 75 -7.00 13.57 -15.86
C MET A 75 -7.20 12.07 -16.06
N ILE A 76 -7.24 11.29 -14.98
CA ILE A 76 -7.52 9.85 -15.02
C ILE A 76 -8.86 9.58 -15.72
N ARG A 77 -9.93 10.34 -15.40
CA ARG A 77 -11.23 10.20 -16.08
C ARG A 77 -11.16 10.57 -17.56
N ASP A 78 -10.38 11.56 -17.92
CA ASP A 78 -10.24 12.01 -19.31
C ASP A 78 -9.41 11.02 -20.16
N GLU A 79 -8.33 10.48 -19.61
CA GLU A 79 -7.43 9.52 -20.26
C GLU A 79 -8.08 8.15 -20.52
N GLN A 80 -9.12 7.80 -19.77
CA GLN A 80 -9.87 6.54 -19.96
C GLN A 80 -10.94 6.62 -21.06
N LYS A 81 -11.30 7.81 -21.54
CA LYS A 81 -12.34 7.97 -22.58
C LYS A 81 -12.09 7.15 -23.84
N PRO A 82 -10.85 7.04 -24.38
CA PRO A 82 -10.56 6.19 -25.53
C PRO A 82 -10.81 4.70 -25.26
N LEU A 83 -10.76 4.27 -24.01
CA LEU A 83 -10.93 2.87 -23.59
C LEU A 83 -12.39 2.52 -23.31
N VAL A 84 -13.35 3.45 -23.43
CA VAL A 84 -14.77 3.23 -23.05
C VAL A 84 -15.40 2.02 -23.74
N GLN A 85 -14.98 1.71 -24.97
CA GLN A 85 -15.46 0.54 -25.73
C GLN A 85 -14.98 -0.80 -25.15
N LEU A 86 -13.95 -0.77 -24.30
CA LEU A 86 -13.37 -1.91 -23.62
C LEU A 86 -13.88 -2.02 -22.18
N ARG A 87 -14.86 -1.19 -21.78
CA ARG A 87 -15.46 -1.24 -20.45
C ARG A 87 -16.08 -2.61 -20.24
N TRP A 88 -15.56 -3.31 -19.24
CA TRP A 88 -16.15 -4.57 -18.81
C TRP A 88 -17.36 -4.30 -17.91
N HIS A 89 -18.38 -5.14 -18.03
CA HIS A 89 -19.54 -5.10 -17.15
C HIS A 89 -19.71 -6.48 -16.53
N PRO A 90 -19.88 -6.57 -15.21
CA PRO A 90 -20.16 -7.83 -14.54
C PRO A 90 -21.47 -8.42 -15.08
N THR A 91 -21.47 -9.72 -15.31
CA THR A 91 -22.63 -10.45 -15.84
C THR A 91 -23.21 -11.34 -14.75
N GLY A 92 -24.18 -10.83 -13.99
CA GLY A 92 -24.86 -11.56 -12.92
C GLY A 92 -25.01 -10.75 -11.64
N ASP A 93 -25.30 -11.43 -10.54
CA ASP A 93 -25.52 -10.85 -9.20
C ASP A 93 -24.38 -11.24 -8.23
N GLY A 94 -23.16 -11.40 -8.74
CA GLY A 94 -21.99 -11.78 -7.96
C GLY A 94 -21.35 -10.61 -7.20
N ALA A 95 -20.30 -10.90 -6.43
CA ALA A 95 -19.51 -9.90 -5.69
C ALA A 95 -18.96 -8.79 -6.60
N ASP A 96 -18.63 -9.12 -7.84
CA ASP A 96 -18.17 -8.20 -8.88
C ASP A 96 -19.19 -7.09 -9.21
N THR A 97 -20.49 -7.39 -9.21
CA THR A 97 -21.58 -6.43 -9.45
C THR A 97 -21.62 -5.32 -8.40
N GLU A 98 -21.30 -5.63 -7.15
CA GLU A 98 -21.18 -4.63 -6.08
C GLU A 98 -19.80 -3.96 -6.03
N MET A 99 -18.73 -4.73 -6.29
CA MET A 99 -17.36 -4.24 -6.21
C MET A 99 -17.00 -3.23 -7.29
N VAL A 100 -17.36 -3.48 -8.56
CA VAL A 100 -17.02 -2.62 -9.69
C VAL A 100 -17.42 -1.15 -9.47
N PRO A 101 -18.68 -0.82 -9.16
CA PRO A 101 -19.09 0.57 -8.98
C PRO A 101 -18.51 1.20 -7.71
N LEU A 102 -18.22 0.41 -6.68
CA LEU A 102 -17.52 0.89 -5.48
C LEU A 102 -16.08 1.32 -5.84
N VAL A 103 -15.32 0.42 -6.48
CA VAL A 103 -13.93 0.67 -6.87
C VAL A 103 -13.84 1.86 -7.84
N GLU A 104 -14.75 1.97 -8.80
CA GLU A 104 -14.76 3.09 -9.76
C GLU A 104 -15.00 4.42 -9.07
N ARG A 105 -15.94 4.49 -8.10
CA ARG A 105 -16.22 5.73 -7.35
C ARG A 105 -15.11 6.12 -6.38
N LEU A 106 -14.39 5.14 -5.85
CA LEU A 106 -13.26 5.39 -4.94
C LEU A 106 -12.01 5.81 -5.72
N GLY A 107 -11.70 5.13 -6.82
CA GLY A 107 -10.41 5.21 -7.52
C GLY A 107 -10.42 5.98 -8.83
N ASP A 108 -11.59 6.35 -9.36
CA ASP A 108 -11.80 6.94 -10.69
C ASP A 108 -11.49 6.01 -11.89
N PHE A 109 -11.21 4.72 -11.67
CA PHE A 109 -10.87 3.76 -12.72
C PHE A 109 -12.04 2.84 -13.06
N MET A 110 -12.39 2.78 -14.35
CA MET A 110 -13.37 1.83 -14.86
C MET A 110 -12.73 0.44 -15.06
N PRO A 111 -13.50 -0.66 -14.94
CA PRO A 111 -12.99 -1.98 -15.29
C PRO A 111 -12.85 -2.11 -16.82
N THR A 112 -11.78 -2.77 -17.26
CA THR A 112 -11.55 -3.05 -18.70
C THR A 112 -11.32 -4.53 -18.92
N HIS A 113 -11.81 -5.07 -20.04
CA HIS A 113 -11.48 -6.43 -20.49
C HIS A 113 -10.32 -6.39 -21.50
N GLY A 114 -9.93 -7.56 -22.02
CA GLY A 114 -8.84 -7.66 -23.01
C GLY A 114 -7.44 -7.56 -22.41
N ASN A 115 -7.28 -7.88 -21.12
CA ASN A 115 -5.99 -7.91 -20.46
C ASN A 115 -5.44 -9.34 -20.39
N ALA A 116 -4.12 -9.46 -20.35
CA ALA A 116 -3.42 -10.66 -19.90
C ALA A 116 -2.74 -10.37 -18.56
N VAL A 117 -2.86 -11.28 -17.60
CA VAL A 117 -2.26 -11.14 -16.26
C VAL A 117 -1.46 -12.39 -15.95
N THR A 118 -0.16 -12.20 -15.69
CA THR A 118 0.74 -13.27 -15.22
C THR A 118 1.18 -12.96 -13.79
N LEU A 119 0.93 -13.89 -12.87
CA LEU A 119 1.36 -13.79 -11.48
C LEU A 119 2.78 -14.37 -11.33
N LEU A 120 3.70 -13.56 -10.81
CA LEU A 120 5.11 -13.89 -10.57
C LEU A 120 5.36 -13.91 -9.06
N ASP A 121 5.58 -15.10 -8.49
CA ASP A 121 5.83 -15.32 -7.05
C ASP A 121 7.30 -15.68 -6.72
N ASP A 122 8.14 -15.77 -7.76
CA ASP A 122 9.59 -15.91 -7.67
C ASP A 122 10.27 -14.54 -7.71
N TYR A 123 11.06 -14.22 -6.67
CA TYR A 123 11.66 -12.89 -6.49
C TYR A 123 12.67 -12.54 -7.60
N GLU A 124 13.49 -13.50 -8.00
CA GLU A 124 14.47 -13.29 -9.07
C GLU A 124 13.80 -13.30 -10.44
N GLY A 125 12.80 -14.15 -10.64
CA GLY A 125 12.02 -14.27 -11.86
C GLY A 125 11.27 -13.00 -12.24
N SER A 126 10.61 -12.37 -11.28
CA SER A 126 9.94 -11.07 -11.49
C SER A 126 10.94 -9.94 -11.79
N LEU A 127 12.08 -9.89 -11.09
CA LEU A 127 13.12 -8.90 -11.35
C LEU A 127 13.72 -9.10 -12.75
N ARG A 128 14.00 -10.35 -13.12
CA ARG A 128 14.52 -10.71 -14.45
C ARG A 128 13.57 -10.28 -15.55
N ALA A 129 12.27 -10.61 -15.42
CA ALA A 129 11.25 -10.21 -16.38
C ALA A 129 11.18 -8.67 -16.54
N LEU A 130 11.23 -7.93 -15.42
CA LEU A 130 11.26 -6.47 -15.44
C LEU A 130 12.51 -5.94 -16.19
N LEU A 131 13.70 -6.48 -15.89
CA LEU A 131 14.94 -6.06 -16.55
C LEU A 131 14.95 -6.40 -18.04
N GLU A 132 14.41 -7.56 -18.43
CA GLU A 132 14.25 -7.97 -19.83
C GLU A 132 13.29 -7.03 -20.58
N ASP A 133 12.15 -6.67 -19.99
CA ASP A 133 11.22 -5.71 -20.59
C ASP A 133 11.90 -4.33 -20.74
N ILE A 134 12.64 -3.83 -19.73
CA ILE A 134 13.43 -2.58 -19.83
C ILE A 134 14.49 -2.66 -20.92
N ALA A 135 15.19 -3.79 -21.05
CA ALA A 135 16.20 -4.01 -22.08
C ALA A 135 15.58 -4.01 -23.49
N SER A 136 14.34 -4.49 -23.62
CA SER A 136 13.61 -4.53 -24.90
C SER A 136 12.90 -3.22 -25.27
N ALA A 137 12.78 -2.29 -24.32
CA ALA A 137 12.04 -1.04 -24.48
C ALA A 137 12.57 -0.16 -25.61
N ARG A 138 11.64 0.53 -26.29
CA ARG A 138 11.86 1.34 -27.50
C ARG A 138 11.35 2.78 -27.39
N ASP A 139 10.35 3.05 -26.55
CA ASP A 139 9.76 4.39 -26.40
C ASP A 139 9.94 4.92 -24.98
N ARG A 140 9.42 4.22 -23.97
CA ARG A 140 9.39 4.74 -22.59
C ARG A 140 9.49 3.66 -21.52
N VAL A 141 10.14 4.02 -20.42
CA VAL A 141 10.24 3.23 -19.19
C VAL A 141 9.91 4.12 -18.01
N HIS A 142 8.81 3.85 -17.32
CA HIS A 142 8.40 4.59 -16.12
C HIS A 142 8.41 3.65 -14.92
N LEU A 143 9.24 3.94 -13.93
CA LEU A 143 9.35 3.18 -12.68
C LEU A 143 8.94 4.05 -11.49
N LEU A 144 8.08 3.54 -10.62
CA LEU A 144 7.69 4.16 -9.36
C LEU A 144 7.83 3.13 -8.25
N TYR A 145 8.72 3.39 -7.28
CA TYR A 145 8.99 2.46 -6.19
C TYR A 145 9.18 3.15 -4.84
N TYR A 146 8.74 2.47 -3.78
CA TYR A 146 8.98 2.88 -2.40
C TYR A 146 10.44 2.71 -1.97
N LEU A 147 11.06 1.57 -2.27
CA LEU A 147 12.47 1.31 -1.99
C LEU A 147 13.25 1.01 -3.27
N MET A 148 14.42 1.63 -3.34
CA MET A 148 15.54 1.18 -4.15
C MET A 148 16.78 1.21 -3.25
N PHE A 149 17.45 0.07 -3.10
CA PHE A 149 18.66 -0.05 -2.28
C PHE A 149 19.92 0.10 -3.12
N ASP A 150 21.01 0.50 -2.47
CA ASP A 150 22.36 0.56 -3.04
C ASP A 150 23.04 -0.82 -2.93
N ASP A 151 22.49 -1.79 -3.66
CA ASP A 151 22.94 -3.18 -3.71
C ASP A 151 22.96 -3.69 -5.16
N GLN A 152 23.21 -4.99 -5.36
CA GLN A 152 23.30 -5.60 -6.70
C GLN A 152 22.02 -5.38 -7.52
N VAL A 153 20.84 -5.42 -6.90
CA VAL A 153 19.57 -5.18 -7.60
C VAL A 153 19.45 -3.71 -8.00
N GLY A 154 19.80 -2.79 -7.10
CA GLY A 154 19.90 -1.37 -7.42
C GLY A 154 20.83 -1.08 -8.58
N ASP A 155 22.01 -1.70 -8.60
CA ASP A 155 23.00 -1.57 -9.66
C ASP A 155 22.45 -2.08 -11.00
N LEU A 156 21.84 -3.27 -11.03
CA LEU A 156 21.24 -3.84 -12.24
C LEU A 156 20.14 -2.94 -12.84
N VAL A 157 19.25 -2.41 -12.01
CA VAL A 157 18.20 -1.49 -12.47
C VAL A 157 18.81 -0.18 -12.97
N CYS A 158 19.82 0.35 -12.28
CA CYS A 158 20.53 1.55 -12.69
C CYS A 158 21.17 1.38 -14.07
N GLU A 159 21.90 0.28 -14.29
CA GLU A 159 22.49 -0.03 -15.59
C GLU A 159 21.43 -0.20 -16.68
N ALA A 160 20.34 -0.93 -16.40
CA ALA A 160 19.27 -1.17 -17.37
C ALA A 160 18.62 0.15 -17.83
N LEU A 161 18.35 1.08 -16.90
CA LEU A 161 17.81 2.40 -17.23
C LEU A 161 18.80 3.26 -18.02
N LEU A 162 20.09 3.24 -17.67
CA LEU A 162 21.14 3.96 -18.42
C LEU A 162 21.28 3.42 -19.84
N GLN A 163 21.25 2.10 -20.01
CA GLN A 163 21.30 1.45 -21.32
C GLN A 163 20.06 1.78 -22.15
N ALA A 164 18.87 1.80 -21.54
CA ALA A 164 17.64 2.21 -22.23
C ALA A 164 17.71 3.68 -22.66
N ALA A 165 18.12 4.59 -21.76
CA ALA A 165 18.28 6.00 -22.07
C ALA A 165 19.32 6.25 -23.18
N ALA A 166 20.42 5.48 -23.20
CA ALA A 166 21.44 5.56 -24.25
C ALA A 166 20.90 5.14 -25.63
N ARG A 167 19.85 4.30 -25.69
CA ARG A 167 19.14 3.96 -26.94
C ARG A 167 18.09 5.01 -27.35
N GLY A 168 17.93 6.09 -26.56
CA GLY A 168 16.93 7.14 -26.79
C GLY A 168 15.58 6.88 -26.13
N VAL A 169 15.43 5.84 -25.31
CA VAL A 169 14.19 5.52 -24.59
C VAL A 169 13.97 6.55 -23.47
N GLN A 170 12.76 7.09 -23.38
CA GLN A 170 12.39 8.04 -22.34
C GLN A 170 12.23 7.34 -20.98
N CYS A 171 13.25 7.46 -20.13
CA CYS A 171 13.26 6.84 -18.82
C CYS A 171 12.87 7.82 -17.70
N ARG A 172 11.87 7.47 -16.89
CA ARG A 172 11.47 8.20 -15.68
C ARG A 172 11.50 7.28 -14.48
N LEU A 173 12.13 7.73 -13.39
CA LEU A 173 12.22 7.01 -12.13
C LEU A 173 11.71 7.89 -11.00
N MET A 174 10.65 7.45 -10.33
CA MET A 174 10.10 8.05 -9.13
C MET A 174 10.41 7.17 -7.92
N LEU A 175 10.99 7.78 -6.88
CA LEU A 175 11.39 7.07 -5.66
C LEU A 175 10.89 7.81 -4.42
N ASP A 176 10.35 7.08 -3.44
CA ASP A 176 10.01 7.67 -2.14
C ASP A 176 11.26 8.26 -1.47
N ALA A 177 11.19 9.52 -1.08
CA ALA A 177 12.34 10.27 -0.60
C ALA A 177 12.95 9.73 0.71
N VAL A 178 12.17 8.99 1.51
CA VAL A 178 12.65 8.42 2.77
C VAL A 178 12.88 6.93 2.64
N GLY A 179 11.95 6.19 2.04
CA GLY A 179 12.10 4.76 1.79
C GLY A 179 13.33 4.47 0.92
N ALA A 180 13.46 5.15 -0.21
CA ALA A 180 14.55 4.93 -1.17
C ALA A 180 15.75 5.87 -0.96
N LYS A 181 15.92 6.44 0.23
CA LYS A 181 17.01 7.39 0.53
C LYS A 181 18.41 6.85 0.17
N ARG A 182 18.63 5.54 0.33
CA ARG A 182 19.88 4.85 -0.06
C ARG A 182 20.08 4.89 -1.57
N GLY A 183 19.14 4.37 -2.36
CA GLY A 183 19.21 4.40 -3.83
C GLY A 183 19.23 5.81 -4.41
N LEU A 184 18.46 6.75 -3.85
CA LEU A 184 18.47 8.15 -4.26
C LEU A 184 19.87 8.77 -4.11
N ARG A 185 20.57 8.51 -3.01
CA ARG A 185 21.94 9.00 -2.79
C ARG A 185 22.94 8.35 -3.74
N ALA A 186 22.81 7.04 -3.98
CA ALA A 186 23.76 6.28 -4.79
C ALA A 186 23.62 6.58 -6.29
N TYR A 187 22.38 6.66 -6.81
CA TYR A 187 22.14 6.56 -8.26
C TYR A 187 21.66 7.85 -8.92
N THR A 188 21.07 8.80 -8.19
CA THR A 188 20.41 9.96 -8.82
C THR A 188 21.33 10.78 -9.73
N ALA A 189 22.55 11.08 -9.28
CA ALA A 189 23.48 11.89 -10.08
C ALA A 189 23.88 11.17 -11.37
N ARG A 190 24.18 9.87 -11.27
CA ARG A 190 24.56 9.02 -12.40
C ARG A 190 23.41 8.86 -13.41
N LEU A 191 22.22 8.55 -12.92
CA LEU A 191 21.01 8.39 -13.73
C LEU A 191 20.67 9.67 -14.49
N ARG A 192 20.68 10.83 -13.80
CA ARG A 192 20.43 12.12 -14.44
C ARG A 192 21.48 12.48 -15.48
N ALA A 193 22.76 12.20 -15.22
CA ALA A 193 23.83 12.42 -16.19
C ALA A 193 23.66 11.54 -17.44
N GLY A 194 23.09 10.34 -17.29
CA GLY A 194 22.74 9.43 -18.40
C GLY A 194 21.40 9.71 -19.08
N GLY A 195 20.71 10.81 -18.74
CA GLY A 195 19.45 11.21 -19.39
C GLY A 195 18.17 10.66 -18.75
N VAL A 196 18.25 9.97 -17.62
CA VAL A 196 17.07 9.47 -16.88
C VAL A 196 16.47 10.59 -16.02
N GLN A 197 15.15 10.78 -16.10
CA GLN A 197 14.45 11.75 -15.27
C GLN A 197 14.14 11.15 -13.89
N VAL A 198 14.93 11.51 -12.88
CA VAL A 198 14.75 11.02 -11.50
C VAL A 198 14.00 12.05 -10.66
N GLN A 199 12.89 11.64 -10.05
CA GLN A 199 12.04 12.46 -9.19
C GLN A 199 11.84 11.82 -7.80
N GLU A 200 11.95 12.64 -6.76
CA GLU A 200 11.64 12.25 -5.38
C GLU A 200 10.15 12.43 -5.11
N LEU A 201 9.50 11.41 -4.55
CA LEU A 201 8.14 11.44 -4.05
C LEU A 201 8.15 11.85 -2.57
N LEU A 202 7.23 12.73 -2.17
CA LEU A 202 7.03 13.11 -0.76
C LEU A 202 8.32 13.55 -0.02
N PRO A 203 9.16 14.46 -0.57
CA PRO A 203 10.49 14.79 -0.03
C PRO A 203 10.55 15.43 1.37
N GLY A 204 9.42 15.80 1.98
CA GLY A 204 9.40 16.45 3.30
C GLY A 204 10.24 17.74 3.39
N GLY A 205 10.74 18.07 4.59
CA GLY A 205 11.72 19.16 4.83
C GLY A 205 11.17 20.60 4.73
N LEU A 206 12.02 21.62 4.48
CA LEU A 206 11.59 23.02 4.28
C LEU A 206 10.59 23.19 3.11
N ARG A 207 10.47 22.18 2.24
CA ARG A 207 9.45 22.07 1.18
C ARG A 207 8.09 21.60 1.70
N TRP A 208 7.93 21.37 3.01
CA TRP A 208 6.66 21.01 3.69
C TRP A 208 5.50 21.96 3.40
N ARG A 209 5.76 23.24 3.09
CA ARG A 209 4.71 24.20 2.72
C ARG A 209 4.06 23.87 1.38
N ARG A 210 4.74 23.07 0.54
CA ARG A 210 4.23 22.53 -0.74
C ARG A 210 3.82 21.06 -0.63
N SER A 211 4.25 20.34 0.42
CA SER A 211 3.96 18.91 0.65
C SER A 211 2.95 18.68 1.79
N GLY A 212 2.67 17.42 2.12
CA GLY A 212 1.88 17.01 3.28
C GLY A 212 2.72 16.76 4.54
N ARG A 213 2.10 16.15 5.55
CA ARG A 213 2.76 15.63 6.76
C ARG A 213 4.00 14.79 6.40
N ILE A 214 5.07 14.92 7.21
CA ILE A 214 6.41 14.39 6.88
C ILE A 214 6.43 12.85 6.77
N ASP A 215 5.53 12.17 7.46
CA ASP A 215 5.45 10.72 7.51
C ASP A 215 4.52 10.11 6.46
N LEU A 216 3.90 10.90 5.58
CA LEU A 216 3.21 10.35 4.42
C LEU A 216 4.24 9.71 3.48
N ARG A 217 3.93 8.53 2.95
CA ARG A 217 4.82 7.78 2.04
C ARG A 217 4.08 7.33 0.80
N ASN A 218 4.81 7.17 -0.30
CA ASN A 218 4.30 6.49 -1.48
C ASN A 218 4.83 5.07 -1.48
N HIS A 219 3.94 4.14 -1.19
CA HIS A 219 4.23 2.71 -1.12
C HIS A 219 3.90 1.96 -2.41
N ARG A 220 3.53 2.65 -3.49
CA ARG A 220 3.26 2.00 -4.78
C ARG A 220 4.54 1.37 -5.35
N LYS A 221 4.38 0.29 -6.09
CA LYS A 221 5.41 -0.33 -6.93
C LYS A 221 4.78 -0.56 -8.29
N ILE A 222 5.14 0.31 -9.24
CA ILE A 222 4.60 0.33 -10.59
C ILE A 222 5.78 0.40 -11.55
N ALA A 223 5.78 -0.44 -12.57
CA ALA A 223 6.61 -0.26 -13.75
C ALA A 223 5.73 -0.26 -14.99
N VAL A 224 5.97 0.64 -15.93
CA VAL A 224 5.30 0.68 -17.24
C VAL A 224 6.36 0.75 -18.32
N ILE A 225 6.28 -0.18 -19.28
CA ILE A 225 7.27 -0.36 -20.34
C ILE A 225 6.56 -0.29 -21.70
N ASP A 226 6.91 0.71 -22.51
CA ASP A 226 6.42 0.95 -23.88
C ASP A 226 4.89 0.94 -24.06
N ASN A 227 4.12 1.12 -22.99
CA ASN A 227 2.67 0.92 -23.02
C ASN A 227 2.26 -0.46 -23.55
N ARG A 228 3.13 -1.45 -23.33
CA ARG A 228 2.94 -2.86 -23.71
C ARG A 228 2.82 -3.76 -22.50
N ALA A 229 3.69 -3.54 -21.51
CA ALA A 229 3.71 -4.31 -20.28
C ALA A 229 3.76 -3.38 -19.08
N ALA A 230 3.10 -3.78 -17.99
CA ALA A 230 3.21 -3.12 -16.71
C ALA A 230 3.35 -4.13 -15.58
N TYR A 231 3.91 -3.68 -14.46
CA TYR A 231 4.10 -4.46 -13.25
C TYR A 231 3.44 -3.76 -12.08
N VAL A 232 2.71 -4.51 -11.27
CA VAL A 232 2.11 -4.03 -10.03
C VAL A 232 2.19 -5.12 -8.96
N GLY A 233 2.52 -4.75 -7.73
CA GLY A 233 2.58 -5.71 -6.63
C GLY A 233 3.40 -5.24 -5.45
N SER A 234 4.06 -6.20 -4.82
CA SER A 234 4.63 -6.03 -3.47
C SER A 234 6.15 -5.81 -3.45
N GLN A 235 6.85 -6.22 -4.51
CA GLN A 235 8.31 -6.24 -4.60
C GLN A 235 8.92 -4.85 -4.78
N ASN A 236 9.95 -4.56 -3.98
CA ASN A 236 10.79 -3.38 -4.15
C ASN A 236 12.08 -3.71 -4.93
N LEU A 237 12.84 -2.67 -5.29
CA LEU A 237 14.12 -2.80 -6.00
C LEU A 237 15.28 -2.96 -5.00
N ALA A 238 15.41 -4.15 -4.43
CA ALA A 238 16.46 -4.48 -3.46
C ALA A 238 16.83 -5.96 -3.55
N ASP A 239 17.95 -6.35 -2.95
CA ASP A 239 18.28 -7.75 -2.75
C ASP A 239 17.25 -8.45 -1.83
N ALA A 240 16.85 -9.68 -2.17
CA ALA A 240 15.85 -10.43 -1.42
C ALA A 240 16.25 -10.63 0.06
N GLY A 241 17.54 -10.80 0.35
CA GLY A 241 18.07 -10.99 1.70
C GLY A 241 18.24 -9.70 2.50
N ALA A 242 17.98 -8.53 1.91
CA ALA A 242 18.26 -7.24 2.55
C ALA A 242 17.28 -6.85 3.67
N PHE A 243 16.10 -7.48 3.75
CA PHE A 243 15.03 -7.07 4.65
C PHE A 243 15.06 -7.77 6.00
N VAL A 244 15.18 -9.10 6.00
CA VAL A 244 15.28 -9.92 7.19
C VAL A 244 16.46 -10.88 7.01
N ARG A 245 17.48 -10.71 7.85
CA ARG A 245 18.69 -11.53 7.77
C ARG A 245 18.35 -13.02 7.89
N GLY A 246 18.75 -13.81 6.90
CA GLY A 246 18.51 -15.27 6.85
C GLY A 246 17.15 -15.67 6.30
N TYR A 247 16.29 -14.72 5.95
CA TYR A 247 14.97 -14.97 5.39
C TYR A 247 14.78 -14.08 4.14
N PRO A 248 15.23 -14.54 2.96
CA PRO A 248 15.05 -13.77 1.73
C PRO A 248 13.56 -13.48 1.48
N ASN A 249 13.24 -12.38 0.81
CA ASN A 249 11.85 -12.01 0.53
C ASN A 249 11.19 -12.98 -0.43
N ARG A 250 9.91 -13.26 -0.17
CA ARG A 250 8.97 -13.81 -1.15
C ARG A 250 7.85 -12.80 -1.36
N GLU A 251 7.64 -12.43 -2.62
CA GLU A 251 6.73 -11.36 -3.03
C GLU A 251 5.71 -11.93 -4.04
N LEU A 252 4.72 -11.12 -4.38
CA LEU A 252 3.85 -11.37 -5.53
C LEU A 252 3.79 -10.12 -6.39
N VAL A 253 4.04 -10.29 -7.68
CA VAL A 253 3.97 -9.24 -8.71
C VAL A 253 3.09 -9.73 -9.85
N ALA A 254 2.15 -8.91 -10.29
CA ALA A 254 1.42 -9.14 -11.52
C ALA A 254 2.13 -8.40 -12.67
N ARG A 255 2.52 -9.15 -13.70
CA ARG A 255 2.87 -8.60 -15.01
C ARG A 255 1.62 -8.57 -15.87
N VAL A 256 1.32 -7.42 -16.45
CA VAL A 256 0.05 -7.12 -17.12
C VAL A 256 0.31 -6.61 -18.52
N GLU A 257 -0.48 -7.08 -19.48
CA GLU A 257 -0.55 -6.57 -20.84
C GLU A 257 -2.00 -6.21 -21.17
N GLY A 258 -2.21 -5.25 -22.08
CA GLY A 258 -3.54 -4.77 -22.48
C GLY A 258 -3.97 -3.47 -21.77
N PRO A 259 -5.27 -3.11 -21.84
CA PRO A 259 -5.85 -1.84 -21.39
C PRO A 259 -5.45 -1.35 -19.98
N ALA A 260 -5.25 -2.29 -19.05
CA ALA A 260 -4.81 -2.00 -17.68
C ALA A 260 -3.39 -1.39 -17.61
N VAL A 261 -2.56 -1.57 -18.64
CA VAL A 261 -1.24 -0.92 -18.76
C VAL A 261 -1.38 0.60 -18.82
N SER A 262 -2.32 1.12 -19.64
CA SER A 262 -2.61 2.56 -19.68
C SER A 262 -3.20 3.08 -18.37
N HIS A 263 -3.99 2.27 -17.65
CA HIS A 263 -4.47 2.66 -16.32
C HIS A 263 -3.31 2.77 -15.31
N LEU A 264 -2.33 1.86 -15.36
CA LEU A 264 -1.13 1.93 -14.52
C LEU A 264 -0.24 3.12 -14.91
N GLU A 265 -0.13 3.44 -16.21
CA GLU A 265 0.54 4.66 -16.70
C GLU A 265 -0.17 5.92 -16.17
N ALA A 266 -1.50 5.95 -16.12
CA ALA A 266 -2.26 7.07 -15.55
C ALA A 266 -2.02 7.26 -14.04
N VAL A 267 -1.86 6.17 -13.27
CA VAL A 267 -1.44 6.28 -11.86
C VAL A 267 -0.04 6.88 -11.75
N PHE A 268 0.91 6.43 -12.59
CA PHE A 268 2.25 7.01 -12.64
C PHE A 268 2.23 8.51 -13.03
N ALA A 269 1.48 8.86 -14.08
CA ALA A 269 1.33 10.23 -14.57
C ALA A 269 0.70 11.14 -13.52
N SER A 270 -0.28 10.63 -12.76
CA SER A 270 -0.90 11.32 -11.62
C SER A 270 0.14 11.65 -10.54
N ASP A 271 0.94 10.67 -10.09
CA ASP A 271 2.01 10.91 -9.12
C ASP A 271 3.08 11.88 -9.66
N TRP A 272 3.44 11.77 -10.94
CA TRP A 272 4.34 12.72 -11.60
C TRP A 272 3.78 14.15 -11.56
N TYR A 273 2.50 14.32 -11.87
CA TYR A 273 1.81 15.62 -11.82
C TYR A 273 1.76 16.19 -10.40
N LEU A 274 1.47 15.36 -9.40
CA LEU A 274 1.45 15.79 -8.00
C LEU A 274 2.78 16.43 -7.59
N GLU A 275 3.91 15.81 -7.95
CA GLU A 275 5.23 16.28 -7.55
C GLU A 275 5.79 17.40 -8.45
N THR A 276 5.57 17.31 -9.76
CA THR A 276 6.21 18.23 -10.74
C THR A 276 5.28 19.32 -11.26
N GLY A 277 3.97 19.09 -11.27
CA GLY A 277 2.98 19.92 -11.97
C GLY A 277 3.00 19.74 -13.50
N GLN A 278 3.82 18.85 -14.03
CA GLN A 278 3.86 18.52 -15.45
C GLN A 278 2.85 17.41 -15.74
N ARG A 279 1.99 17.62 -16.75
CA ARG A 279 1.11 16.58 -17.26
C ARG A 279 1.88 15.69 -18.22
N LEU A 280 1.76 14.38 -18.05
CA LEU A 280 2.26 13.40 -19.01
C LEU A 280 1.10 12.94 -19.90
N GLU A 281 1.42 12.54 -21.13
CA GLU A 281 0.45 11.91 -22.02
C GLU A 281 0.42 10.42 -21.76
N VAL A 282 -0.77 9.90 -21.44
CA VAL A 282 -1.05 8.47 -21.33
C VAL A 282 -1.61 7.98 -22.65
N ILE A 283 -0.97 6.95 -23.21
CA ILE A 283 -1.40 6.39 -24.50
C ILE A 283 -2.31 5.20 -24.24
N ALA A 284 -3.53 5.26 -24.78
CA ALA A 284 -4.47 4.16 -24.71
C ALA A 284 -3.86 2.89 -25.34
N THR A 285 -3.86 1.81 -24.57
CA THR A 285 -3.31 0.52 -24.99
C THR A 285 -4.36 -0.34 -25.69
N THR A 286 -3.89 -1.26 -26.52
CA THR A 286 -4.78 -2.15 -27.28
C THR A 286 -5.03 -3.46 -26.53
N PRO A 287 -6.23 -4.05 -26.63
CA PRO A 287 -6.53 -5.38 -26.08
C PRO A 287 -5.55 -6.46 -26.55
N VAL A 288 -5.21 -7.36 -25.64
CA VAL A 288 -4.57 -8.63 -25.97
C VAL A 288 -5.61 -9.51 -26.67
N ARG A 289 -5.25 -10.13 -27.80
CA ARG A 289 -6.20 -10.94 -28.59
C ARG A 289 -6.55 -12.26 -27.93
N ASP A 290 -5.57 -12.88 -27.27
CA ASP A 290 -5.68 -14.25 -26.76
C ASP A 290 -5.99 -14.32 -25.25
N ALA A 291 -6.27 -13.17 -24.62
CA ALA A 291 -6.60 -13.07 -23.20
C ALA A 291 -7.66 -11.99 -22.98
N ASN A 292 -8.58 -12.23 -22.04
CA ASN A 292 -9.71 -11.33 -21.82
C ASN A 292 -10.00 -11.06 -20.33
N VAL A 293 -8.95 -10.99 -19.51
CA VAL A 293 -9.08 -10.74 -18.07
C VAL A 293 -9.69 -9.36 -17.86
N ALA A 294 -10.78 -9.31 -17.08
CA ALA A 294 -11.35 -8.06 -16.60
C ALA A 294 -10.53 -7.54 -15.42
N ALA A 295 -10.00 -6.32 -15.52
CA ALA A 295 -9.16 -5.73 -14.50
C ALA A 295 -9.57 -4.28 -14.17
N GLN A 296 -9.41 -3.90 -12.91
CA GLN A 296 -9.72 -2.56 -12.40
C GLN A 296 -8.69 -2.13 -11.36
N LEU A 297 -8.26 -0.87 -11.42
CA LEU A 297 -7.30 -0.31 -10.47
C LEU A 297 -8.00 0.42 -9.33
N LEU A 298 -7.40 0.37 -8.16
CA LEU A 298 -7.73 1.22 -7.03
C LEU A 298 -6.45 1.87 -6.48
N PRO A 299 -6.14 3.11 -6.87
CA PRO A 299 -5.21 3.91 -6.09
C PRO A 299 -5.86 4.32 -4.76
N SER A 300 -5.04 4.42 -3.73
CA SER A 300 -5.46 4.94 -2.42
C SER A 300 -4.38 5.82 -1.83
N GLY A 301 -4.72 6.55 -0.77
CA GLY A 301 -3.79 7.37 0.01
C GLY A 301 -4.44 8.60 0.60
N PRO A 302 -3.68 9.40 1.37
CA PRO A 302 -4.18 10.52 2.16
C PRO A 302 -4.76 11.67 1.32
N ALA A 303 -4.56 11.66 0.00
CA ALA A 303 -5.07 12.66 -0.93
C ALA A 303 -6.48 12.34 -1.42
N TYR A 304 -6.94 11.10 -1.29
CA TYR A 304 -8.29 10.70 -1.65
C TYR A 304 -9.29 11.12 -0.55
N PRO A 305 -10.55 11.42 -0.92
CA PRO A 305 -11.57 11.87 0.04
C PRO A 305 -12.05 10.76 0.98
N PHE A 306 -11.91 9.50 0.58
CA PHE A 306 -12.33 8.33 1.33
C PHE A 306 -11.13 7.42 1.66
N SER A 307 -11.32 6.47 2.57
CA SER A 307 -10.32 5.45 2.89
C SER A 307 -10.38 4.32 1.87
N ASN A 308 -10.06 4.62 0.61
CA ASN A 308 -10.24 3.74 -0.55
C ASN A 308 -9.80 2.28 -0.29
N ALA A 309 -8.57 2.06 0.18
CA ALA A 309 -8.04 0.72 0.43
C ALA A 309 -8.82 -0.02 1.53
N ARG A 310 -9.12 0.65 2.66
CA ARG A 310 -9.91 0.07 3.74
C ARG A 310 -11.31 -0.30 3.25
N ASP A 311 -11.99 0.62 2.57
CA ASP A 311 -13.38 0.43 2.17
C ASP A 311 -13.51 -0.69 1.13
N MET A 312 -12.56 -0.80 0.19
CA MET A 312 -12.46 -1.93 -0.73
C MET A 312 -12.19 -3.25 0.01
N VAL A 313 -11.21 -3.30 0.91
CA VAL A 313 -10.89 -4.51 1.68
C VAL A 313 -12.10 -4.96 2.50
N CYS A 314 -12.76 -4.05 3.21
CA CYS A 314 -13.97 -4.35 3.95
C CYS A 314 -15.06 -4.89 3.03
N ALA A 315 -15.32 -4.27 1.87
CA ALA A 315 -16.32 -4.76 0.92
C ALA A 315 -16.01 -6.17 0.42
N LEU A 316 -14.75 -6.43 0.03
CA LEU A 316 -14.30 -7.78 -0.39
C LEU A 316 -14.54 -8.83 0.70
N ILE A 317 -14.27 -8.50 1.97
CA ILE A 317 -14.51 -9.42 3.08
C ILE A 317 -16.01 -9.70 3.27
N HIS A 318 -16.87 -8.67 3.20
CA HIS A 318 -18.31 -8.83 3.37
C HIS A 318 -18.97 -9.58 2.20
N LEU A 319 -18.42 -9.45 1.00
CA LEU A 319 -18.93 -10.09 -0.21
C LEU A 319 -18.45 -11.53 -0.41
N ALA A 320 -17.46 -11.98 0.36
CA ALA A 320 -17.01 -13.37 0.34
C ALA A 320 -18.13 -14.31 0.79
N GLN A 321 -18.44 -15.33 -0.01
CA GLN A 321 -19.52 -16.29 0.28
C GLN A 321 -19.02 -17.67 0.65
N GLN A 322 -17.86 -18.08 0.14
CA GLN A 322 -17.33 -19.44 0.29
C GLN A 322 -15.93 -19.43 0.90
N LYS A 323 -15.01 -18.62 0.36
CA LYS A 323 -13.61 -18.65 0.73
C LYS A 323 -12.93 -17.30 0.60
N LEU A 324 -12.24 -16.89 1.65
CA LEU A 324 -11.43 -15.68 1.68
C LEU A 324 -10.01 -16.05 2.10
N VAL A 325 -9.01 -15.76 1.27
CA VAL A 325 -7.60 -15.87 1.69
C VAL A 325 -6.96 -14.50 1.58
N MET A 326 -6.24 -14.10 2.62
CA MET A 326 -5.45 -12.87 2.65
C MET A 326 -4.02 -13.20 2.99
N VAL A 327 -3.11 -12.53 2.28
CA VAL A 327 -1.67 -12.64 2.51
C VAL A 327 -1.10 -11.25 2.71
N THR A 328 -0.41 -11.04 3.83
CA THR A 328 0.21 -9.75 4.16
C THR A 328 1.42 -9.95 5.09
N PRO A 329 2.49 -9.15 4.96
CA PRO A 329 3.60 -9.18 5.92
C PRO A 329 3.23 -8.62 7.29
N TYR A 330 2.31 -7.65 7.32
CA TYR A 330 1.87 -6.97 8.54
C TYR A 330 0.35 -6.89 8.56
N PHE A 331 -0.22 -7.23 9.70
CA PHE A 331 -1.65 -7.30 9.92
C PHE A 331 -1.98 -6.60 11.25
N VAL A 332 -2.32 -5.32 11.15
CA VAL A 332 -2.77 -4.48 12.27
C VAL A 332 -4.06 -3.80 11.81
N PRO A 333 -5.15 -4.56 11.69
CA PRO A 333 -6.40 -4.07 11.11
C PRO A 333 -7.03 -3.00 12.00
N ASP A 334 -7.82 -2.12 11.40
CA ASP A 334 -8.73 -1.27 12.15
C ASP A 334 -9.97 -2.06 12.62
N ASP A 335 -10.78 -1.45 13.49
CA ASP A 335 -11.95 -2.11 14.08
C ASP A 335 -12.97 -2.56 13.00
N ALA A 336 -13.10 -1.80 11.91
CA ALA A 336 -14.00 -2.13 10.80
C ALA A 336 -13.53 -3.41 10.08
N THR A 337 -12.24 -3.49 9.72
CA THR A 337 -11.66 -4.65 9.06
C THR A 337 -11.68 -5.88 9.97
N LEU A 338 -11.35 -5.71 11.26
CA LEU A 338 -11.42 -6.79 12.25
C LEU A 338 -12.85 -7.33 12.39
N SER A 339 -13.84 -6.43 12.47
CA SER A 339 -15.26 -6.81 12.55
C SER A 339 -15.70 -7.55 11.29
N ALA A 340 -15.32 -7.07 10.10
CA ALA A 340 -15.65 -7.72 8.83
C ALA A 340 -15.14 -9.17 8.80
N LEU A 341 -13.89 -9.39 9.21
CA LEU A 341 -13.29 -10.73 9.23
C LEU A 341 -13.97 -11.69 10.19
N ARG A 342 -14.35 -11.19 11.37
CA ARG A 342 -15.13 -11.97 12.33
C ARG A 342 -16.49 -12.35 11.78
N ILE A 343 -17.19 -11.41 11.13
CA ILE A 343 -18.49 -11.64 10.53
C ILE A 343 -18.38 -12.68 9.42
N ALA A 344 -17.41 -12.56 8.51
CA ALA A 344 -17.20 -13.54 7.43
C ALA A 344 -16.97 -14.95 7.99
N ALA A 345 -16.06 -15.10 8.95
CA ALA A 345 -15.75 -16.40 9.54
C ALA A 345 -16.93 -16.99 10.33
N LEU A 346 -17.66 -16.19 11.10
CA LEU A 346 -18.86 -16.62 11.84
C LEU A 346 -20.02 -16.98 10.91
N SER A 347 -20.10 -16.35 9.73
CA SER A 347 -21.06 -16.69 8.68
C SER A 347 -20.72 -17.98 7.92
N GLY A 348 -19.60 -18.62 8.24
CA GLY A 348 -19.20 -19.91 7.66
C GLY A 348 -18.26 -19.81 6.45
N VAL A 349 -17.80 -18.61 6.08
CA VAL A 349 -16.81 -18.43 5.01
C VAL A 349 -15.47 -19.01 5.46
N ASP A 350 -14.83 -19.83 4.62
CA ASP A 350 -13.47 -20.34 4.87
C ASP A 350 -12.45 -19.19 4.80
N THR A 351 -12.24 -18.54 5.95
CA THR A 351 -11.42 -17.33 6.07
C THR A 351 -10.02 -17.69 6.54
N GLN A 352 -9.02 -17.41 5.72
CA GLN A 352 -7.62 -17.74 5.99
C GLN A 352 -6.73 -16.49 5.92
N LEU A 353 -5.83 -16.37 6.89
CA LEU A 353 -4.86 -15.29 7.00
C LEU A 353 -3.46 -15.91 7.03
N ILE A 354 -2.70 -15.68 5.95
CA ILE A 354 -1.32 -16.17 5.80
C ILE A 354 -0.38 -15.00 6.09
N LEU A 355 0.47 -15.18 7.10
CA LEU A 355 1.41 -14.17 7.58
C LEU A 355 2.83 -14.73 7.53
N SER A 356 3.82 -13.84 7.47
CA SER A 356 5.22 -14.23 7.63
C SER A 356 5.51 -14.61 9.08
N ALA A 357 6.21 -15.73 9.30
CA ALA A 357 6.75 -16.10 10.62
C ALA A 357 7.94 -15.21 11.02
N SER A 358 8.68 -14.70 10.04
CA SER A 358 9.79 -13.76 10.22
C SER A 358 9.32 -12.32 10.04
N ASN A 359 9.94 -11.37 10.73
CA ASN A 359 9.52 -9.97 10.74
C ASN A 359 10.72 -9.04 11.02
N ASN A 360 10.77 -7.86 10.39
CA ASN A 360 11.76 -6.81 10.62
C ASN A 360 11.26 -5.66 11.52
N GLN A 361 9.99 -5.68 11.94
CA GLN A 361 9.31 -4.72 12.79
C GLN A 361 8.69 -5.42 14.01
N THR A 362 9.47 -5.49 15.09
CA THR A 362 9.08 -6.23 16.31
C THR A 362 7.83 -5.67 17.00
N LEU A 363 7.68 -4.35 17.05
CA LEU A 363 6.50 -3.73 17.65
C LEU A 363 5.22 -4.05 16.86
N THR A 364 5.29 -3.98 15.52
CA THR A 364 4.22 -4.37 14.60
C THR A 364 3.86 -5.84 14.77
N ALA A 365 4.85 -6.72 14.92
CA ALA A 365 4.62 -8.14 15.19
C ALA A 365 3.85 -8.36 16.49
N TRP A 366 4.19 -7.66 17.57
CA TRP A 366 3.47 -7.78 18.84
C TRP A 366 2.05 -7.20 18.78
N ALA A 367 1.86 -6.09 18.05
CA ALA A 367 0.54 -5.52 17.81
C ALA A 367 -0.34 -6.50 17.01
N GLN A 368 0.19 -7.07 15.94
CA GLN A 368 -0.46 -8.11 15.13
C GLN A 368 -0.89 -9.32 15.98
N GLU A 369 0.03 -9.85 16.80
CA GLU A 369 -0.24 -10.97 17.71
C GLU A 369 -1.46 -10.70 18.62
N SER A 370 -1.70 -9.45 19.02
CA SER A 370 -2.82 -9.10 19.91
C SER A 370 -4.21 -9.43 19.33
N TYR A 371 -4.34 -9.49 18.00
CA TYR A 371 -5.61 -9.77 17.31
C TYR A 371 -5.89 -11.27 17.12
N TYR A 372 -4.86 -12.12 17.22
CA TYR A 372 -4.99 -13.55 16.88
C TYR A 372 -6.00 -14.29 17.74
N GLY A 373 -6.10 -13.95 19.03
CA GLY A 373 -7.02 -14.67 19.93
C GLY A 373 -8.48 -14.50 19.52
N GLU A 374 -8.87 -13.28 19.17
CA GLU A 374 -10.23 -12.95 18.73
C GLU A 374 -10.54 -13.59 17.37
N LEU A 375 -9.60 -13.52 16.42
CA LEU A 375 -9.75 -14.10 15.08
C LEU A 375 -9.83 -15.64 15.10
N LEU A 376 -8.94 -16.29 15.85
CA LEU A 376 -8.96 -17.76 16.00
C LEU A 376 -10.26 -18.23 16.67
N ALA A 377 -10.77 -17.46 17.65
CA ALA A 377 -12.03 -17.77 18.31
C ALA A 377 -13.25 -17.58 17.39
N SER A 378 -13.19 -16.68 16.40
CA SER A 378 -14.24 -16.52 15.40
C SER A 378 -14.16 -17.50 14.23
N GLY A 379 -13.15 -18.38 14.19
CA GLY A 379 -12.97 -19.39 13.14
C GLY A 379 -12.02 -19.00 12.00
N VAL A 380 -11.35 -17.84 12.08
CA VAL A 380 -10.32 -17.46 11.11
C VAL A 380 -9.11 -18.37 11.26
N LYS A 381 -8.65 -18.94 10.15
CA LYS A 381 -7.46 -19.81 10.10
C LYS A 381 -6.22 -18.95 9.92
N ILE A 382 -5.31 -18.95 10.90
CA ILE A 382 -4.06 -18.20 10.82
C ILE A 382 -2.90 -19.15 10.53
N ALA A 383 -2.11 -18.85 9.50
CA ALA A 383 -0.95 -19.64 9.12
C ALA A 383 0.32 -18.77 9.07
N HIS A 384 1.39 -19.24 9.68
CA HIS A 384 2.71 -18.59 9.69
C HIS A 384 3.64 -19.28 8.69
N TYR A 385 3.89 -18.63 7.57
CA TYR A 385 4.83 -19.09 6.55
C TYR A 385 6.28 -18.89 7.03
N ARG A 386 7.07 -19.97 7.00
CA ARG A 386 8.39 -20.04 7.67
C ARG A 386 9.61 -19.80 6.78
N PRO A 387 9.69 -20.32 5.54
CA PRO A 387 10.97 -20.40 4.82
C PRO A 387 11.57 -19.04 4.40
N HIS A 388 10.72 -18.08 4.03
CA HIS A 388 11.11 -16.77 3.50
C HIS A 388 10.39 -15.67 4.29
N PHE A 389 10.88 -14.43 4.19
CA PHE A 389 10.08 -13.29 4.65
C PHE A 389 8.94 -13.07 3.65
N LEU A 390 7.73 -13.45 4.03
CA LEU A 390 6.57 -13.34 3.15
C LEU A 390 6.09 -11.89 3.13
N HIS A 391 6.52 -11.16 2.10
CA HIS A 391 6.17 -9.77 1.89
C HIS A 391 5.11 -9.59 0.80
N ALA A 392 4.58 -10.68 0.24
CA ALA A 392 3.45 -10.66 -0.68
C ALA A 392 2.20 -10.00 -0.06
N LYS A 393 1.44 -9.27 -0.89
CA LYS A 393 0.23 -8.52 -0.52
C LYS A 393 -0.86 -8.79 -1.54
N HIS A 394 -1.75 -9.71 -1.20
CA HIS A 394 -2.86 -10.10 -2.08
C HIS A 394 -3.99 -10.71 -1.29
N MET A 395 -5.14 -10.78 -1.96
CA MET A 395 -6.35 -11.36 -1.43
C MET A 395 -7.09 -12.06 -2.57
N SER A 396 -7.69 -13.20 -2.27
CA SER A 396 -8.57 -13.92 -3.19
C SER A 396 -9.91 -14.18 -2.52
N VAL A 397 -10.97 -13.77 -3.20
CA VAL A 397 -12.36 -13.86 -2.75
C VAL A 397 -13.10 -14.85 -3.65
N ASP A 398 -13.58 -15.92 -3.02
CA ASP A 398 -14.20 -17.06 -3.65
C ASP A 398 -13.35 -17.55 -4.83
N ASP A 399 -14.00 -17.82 -5.96
CA ASP A 399 -13.39 -18.17 -7.24
C ASP A 399 -13.54 -17.04 -8.28
N SER A 400 -13.84 -15.80 -7.84
CA SER A 400 -14.27 -14.70 -8.72
C SER A 400 -13.38 -13.47 -8.71
N ILE A 401 -12.76 -13.11 -7.58
CA ILE A 401 -11.99 -11.86 -7.47
C ILE A 401 -10.61 -12.13 -6.88
N ALA A 402 -9.58 -11.69 -7.59
CA ALA A 402 -8.20 -11.62 -7.12
C ALA A 402 -7.77 -10.15 -6.96
N LEU A 403 -7.18 -9.80 -5.83
CA LEU A 403 -6.57 -8.51 -5.56
C LEU A 403 -5.07 -8.68 -5.40
N VAL A 404 -4.28 -7.95 -6.18
CA VAL A 404 -2.82 -7.87 -6.07
C VAL A 404 -2.40 -6.41 -5.98
N GLY A 405 -1.44 -6.09 -5.12
CA GLY A 405 -1.03 -4.70 -4.97
C GLY A 405 0.08 -4.47 -3.97
N SER A 406 0.17 -3.21 -3.53
CA SER A 406 1.21 -2.75 -2.62
C SER A 406 0.75 -2.57 -1.17
N MET A 407 -0.55 -2.62 -0.92
CA MET A 407 -1.17 -2.33 0.38
C MET A 407 -0.96 -3.45 1.41
N ASN A 408 -0.51 -3.11 2.61
CA ASN A 408 -0.63 -4.01 3.76
C ASN A 408 -2.05 -3.91 4.33
N LEU A 409 -2.40 -4.89 5.18
CA LEU A 409 -3.62 -4.83 5.99
C LEU A 409 -3.34 -4.18 7.36
N ASP A 410 -2.87 -2.93 7.33
CA ASP A 410 -2.59 -2.11 8.51
C ASP A 410 -3.20 -0.70 8.41
N ILE A 411 -3.45 -0.09 9.57
CA ILE A 411 -4.04 1.26 9.69
C ILE A 411 -3.23 2.28 8.89
N ARG A 412 -1.91 2.15 8.91
CA ARG A 412 -1.01 3.07 8.20
C ARG A 412 -1.18 3.01 6.68
N SER A 413 -1.32 1.82 6.10
CA SER A 413 -1.59 1.64 4.66
C SER A 413 -2.96 2.15 4.28
N PHE A 414 -3.94 2.03 5.17
CA PHE A 414 -5.30 2.54 4.94
C PHE A 414 -5.42 4.06 5.06
N ALA A 415 -4.59 4.71 5.87
CA ALA A 415 -4.77 6.13 6.20
C ALA A 415 -3.65 7.06 5.70
N LEU A 416 -2.40 6.59 5.63
CA LEU A 416 -1.22 7.47 5.47
C LEU A 416 -0.40 7.19 4.22
N ASN A 417 -0.36 5.95 3.74
CA ASN A 417 0.43 5.59 2.57
C ASN A 417 -0.40 5.74 1.29
N ALA A 418 0.24 6.26 0.25
CA ALA A 418 -0.26 6.10 -1.10
C ALA A 418 0.02 4.67 -1.58
N GLU A 419 -1.03 3.93 -1.91
CA GLU A 419 -0.97 2.52 -2.34
C GLU A 419 -1.69 2.34 -3.69
N VAL A 420 -1.50 1.18 -4.30
CA VAL A 420 -2.24 0.74 -5.49
C VAL A 420 -2.65 -0.72 -5.34
N GLY A 421 -3.90 -1.02 -5.67
CA GLY A 421 -4.42 -2.37 -5.86
C GLY A 421 -4.91 -2.56 -7.29
N MET A 422 -4.77 -3.76 -7.81
CA MET A 422 -5.40 -4.20 -9.05
C MET A 422 -6.31 -5.38 -8.73
N LEU A 423 -7.60 -5.22 -9.03
CA LEU A 423 -8.58 -6.29 -8.98
C LEU A 423 -8.64 -6.96 -10.34
N CYS A 424 -8.66 -8.29 -10.34
CA CYS A 424 -8.93 -9.13 -11.49
C CYS A 424 -10.22 -9.90 -11.24
N TYR A 425 -11.22 -9.70 -12.10
CA TYR A 425 -12.51 -10.38 -12.07
C TYR A 425 -12.45 -11.58 -13.02
N ASP A 426 -11.66 -12.58 -12.66
CA ASP A 426 -11.33 -13.71 -13.54
C ASP A 426 -10.97 -14.97 -12.74
N ALA A 427 -11.67 -16.07 -13.02
CA ALA A 427 -11.53 -17.32 -12.29
C ALA A 427 -10.17 -18.00 -12.50
N ASP A 428 -9.54 -17.85 -13.66
CA ASP A 428 -8.24 -18.47 -13.97
C ASP A 428 -7.11 -17.72 -13.24
N VAL A 429 -7.22 -16.39 -13.12
CA VAL A 429 -6.33 -15.58 -12.28
C VAL A 429 -6.48 -15.98 -10.81
N VAL A 430 -7.71 -16.13 -10.32
CA VAL A 430 -7.97 -16.61 -8.94
C VAL A 430 -7.40 -18.01 -8.73
N ALA A 431 -7.64 -18.95 -9.64
CA ALA A 431 -7.09 -20.30 -9.54
C ALA A 431 -5.54 -20.30 -9.53
N SER A 432 -4.91 -19.41 -10.30
CA SER A 432 -3.46 -19.22 -10.27
C SER A 432 -2.97 -18.66 -8.94
N MET A 433 -3.67 -17.67 -8.38
CA MET A 433 -3.39 -17.13 -7.04
C MET A 433 -3.57 -18.21 -5.95
N ARG A 434 -4.62 -19.03 -6.03
CA ARG A 434 -4.89 -20.14 -5.10
C ARG A 434 -3.78 -21.19 -5.10
N ARG A 435 -3.16 -21.47 -6.25
CA ARG A 435 -1.99 -22.38 -6.34
C ARG A 435 -0.79 -21.82 -5.60
N ILE A 436 -0.53 -20.51 -5.73
CA ILE A 436 0.53 -19.81 -5.01
C ILE A 436 0.25 -19.85 -3.49
N GLU A 437 -0.97 -19.52 -3.08
CA GLU A 437 -1.41 -19.57 -1.68
C GLU A 437 -1.29 -20.98 -1.07
N ALA A 438 -1.68 -22.02 -1.80
CA ALA A 438 -1.51 -23.41 -1.38
C ALA A 438 -0.03 -23.77 -1.18
N GLY A 439 0.85 -23.24 -2.04
CA GLY A 439 2.31 -23.37 -1.89
C GLY A 439 2.85 -22.71 -0.62
N TYR A 440 2.26 -21.59 -0.18
CA TYR A 440 2.58 -20.98 1.12
C TYR A 440 2.09 -21.86 2.27
N LEU A 441 0.82 -22.30 2.23
CA LEU A 441 0.21 -23.11 3.29
C LEU A 441 0.93 -24.44 3.51
N ALA A 442 1.42 -25.07 2.43
CA ALA A 442 2.21 -26.31 2.52
C ALA A 442 3.51 -26.15 3.32
N GLN A 443 4.01 -24.92 3.45
CA GLN A 443 5.25 -24.58 4.17
C GLN A 443 4.97 -23.69 5.39
N ALA A 444 3.71 -23.53 5.77
CA ALA A 444 3.29 -22.72 6.89
C ALA A 444 2.92 -23.59 8.09
N GLU A 445 3.10 -23.04 9.28
CA GLU A 445 2.59 -23.62 10.51
C GLU A 445 1.22 -23.01 10.81
N GLN A 446 0.19 -23.85 10.93
CA GLN A 446 -1.12 -23.40 11.37
C GLN A 446 -1.11 -23.09 12.87
N LEU A 447 -1.63 -21.92 13.22
CA LEU A 447 -1.80 -21.52 14.60
C LEU A 447 -3.18 -21.96 15.10
N THR A 448 -3.21 -22.71 16.20
CA THR A 448 -4.48 -23.12 16.84
C THR A 448 -4.81 -22.23 18.03
N LEU A 449 -6.10 -22.06 18.30
CA LEU A 449 -6.57 -21.31 19.47
C LEU A 449 -6.04 -21.90 20.79
N GLU A 450 -6.01 -23.23 20.90
CA GLU A 450 -5.49 -23.92 22.07
C GLU A 450 -4.02 -23.57 22.32
N ARG A 451 -3.17 -23.66 21.29
CA ARG A 451 -1.76 -23.29 21.40
C ARG A 451 -1.60 -21.81 21.72
N TRP A 452 -2.40 -20.95 21.09
CA TRP A 452 -2.36 -19.52 21.32
C TRP A 452 -2.68 -19.16 22.78
N ASN A 453 -3.65 -19.83 23.38
CA ASN A 453 -4.06 -19.59 24.77
C ASN A 453 -3.07 -20.07 25.83
N ARG A 454 -2.15 -20.99 25.48
CA ARG A 454 -1.09 -21.47 26.39
C ARG A 454 0.06 -20.49 26.59
N ARG A 455 0.08 -19.35 25.89
CA ARG A 455 1.17 -18.35 26.01
C ARG A 455 1.14 -17.65 27.38
N PRO A 456 2.32 -17.32 27.95
CA PRO A 456 2.40 -16.73 29.28
C PRO A 456 1.80 -15.32 29.34
N ALA A 457 1.29 -14.93 30.51
CA ALA A 457 0.58 -13.67 30.71
C ALA A 457 1.40 -12.42 30.33
N TRP A 458 2.72 -12.43 30.54
CA TRP A 458 3.58 -11.31 30.16
C TRP A 458 3.60 -11.05 28.65
N LYS A 459 3.48 -12.09 27.81
CA LYS A 459 3.37 -11.92 26.35
C LYS A 459 2.06 -11.22 26.00
N ARG A 460 0.95 -11.62 26.64
CA ARG A 460 -0.37 -11.00 26.48
C ARG A 460 -0.33 -9.51 26.84
N SER A 461 0.33 -9.15 27.94
CA SER A 461 0.49 -7.74 28.32
C SER A 461 1.30 -6.95 27.30
N ARG A 462 2.40 -7.52 26.79
CA ARG A 462 3.23 -6.89 25.74
C ARG A 462 2.45 -6.69 24.45
N GLU A 463 1.71 -7.70 24.00
CA GLU A 463 0.82 -7.64 22.83
C GLU A 463 -0.21 -6.51 23.00
N GLY A 464 -0.87 -6.43 24.16
CA GLY A 464 -1.85 -5.38 24.46
C GLY A 464 -1.25 -3.98 24.50
N ILE A 465 -0.03 -3.82 25.05
CA ILE A 465 0.69 -2.53 25.03
C ILE A 465 1.06 -2.15 23.59
N ALA A 466 1.55 -3.10 22.79
CA ALA A 466 1.90 -2.84 21.39
C ALA A 466 0.66 -2.43 20.56
N ARG A 467 -0.51 -3.01 20.84
CA ARG A 467 -1.79 -2.61 20.22
C ARG A 467 -2.14 -1.15 20.49
N LEU A 468 -1.78 -0.57 21.64
CA LEU A 468 -2.04 0.86 21.91
C LEU A 468 -1.20 1.80 21.03
N ALA A 469 -0.15 1.29 20.40
CA ALA A 469 0.67 2.01 19.44
C ALA A 469 0.21 1.83 17.99
N ASP A 470 -0.94 1.18 17.75
CA ASP A 470 -1.54 0.94 16.42
C ASP A 470 -1.67 2.21 15.57
N SER A 471 -1.98 3.36 16.17
CA SER A 471 -2.06 4.65 15.48
C SER A 471 -0.71 5.18 14.98
N PHE A 472 0.41 4.61 15.43
CA PHE A 472 1.77 4.97 15.04
C PHE A 472 2.46 3.92 14.16
N ILE A 473 1.87 2.73 14.04
CA ILE A 473 2.39 1.56 13.34
C ILE A 473 1.60 1.39 12.05
#